data_AF-C5M9Z1-F1
#
_entry.id   AF-C5M9Z1-F1
#
_cell.length_a   1.000
_cell.length_b   1.000
_cell.length_c   1.000
_cell.angle_alpha   90.00
_cell.angle_beta   90.00
_cell.angle_gamma   90.00
#
_symmetry.space_group_name_H-M   'P 1'
#
loop_
_entity.id
_entity.type
_entity.pdbx_description
1 polymer ?
#
loop_
_entity_poly.entity_id
_entity_poly.type
_entity_poly.pdbx_seq_one_letter_code
_entity_poly.pdbx_strand_id
1 'polypeptide(L)'
;MIELVGLVNTGLDEMTPLAWNIYTSWEYHGQPVQIEHMTAVMANEFKKTFSRTNTRIFFMGLWDSVNSVGVLWDRIFPYTIRTSNVDHVRHAVSLDERRAKFKQQLFAPTEFKENHVDDSMSYIHLVMALSWGQLLRYLIDALTGWKKRPLASINDLEEVYFPGNHGDIGGGWEPTPEGSFLSDVSFRWMLAQAVKFGVRFQKGAVHQWSSDFPSVSSFLAYHHDLLSPIKKCPERTPKSGLPETPLKRFIGRAEDGCFYSLLWWLLEFIPFFTTMEDKSGHWKRVPQPNLGRSRTISESSSLHWSIFYRLHYIWDYNPKNIPTKSFGDQFVRSLQNFKEFKSSDIRKYAQDLTIAKIQKDWKSDFWKKIPDELEEIIKKNPNI
;
A
#
# COMPACT_ATOMS: atom_id res chain seq x y z
N MET A 1 10.26 -0.27 -14.69
CA MET A 1 11.00 0.37 -15.83
C MET A 1 12.51 0.22 -15.71
N ILE A 2 13.18 0.76 -14.67
CA ILE A 2 14.66 0.74 -14.54
C ILE A 2 15.25 -0.68 -14.65
N GLU A 3 14.59 -1.69 -14.06
CA GLU A 3 15.04 -3.08 -14.19
C GLU A 3 15.08 -3.57 -15.66
N LEU A 4 14.09 -3.19 -16.47
CA LEU A 4 13.96 -3.61 -17.86
C LEU A 4 14.89 -2.83 -18.80
N VAL A 5 14.80 -1.49 -18.79
CA VAL A 5 15.46 -0.62 -19.79
C VAL A 5 16.69 0.11 -19.25
N GLY A 6 16.95 0.06 -17.95
CA GLY A 6 18.07 0.74 -17.30
C GLY A 6 17.79 2.20 -16.91
N LEU A 7 18.79 2.81 -16.25
CA LEU A 7 18.82 4.23 -15.96
C LEU A 7 19.73 4.91 -16.98
N VAL A 8 19.18 5.81 -17.79
CA VAL A 8 19.89 6.47 -18.89
C VAL A 8 21.10 7.29 -18.37
N ASN A 9 22.19 7.30 -19.14
CA ASN A 9 23.39 8.08 -18.80
C ASN A 9 23.10 9.60 -18.78
N THR A 10 23.87 10.34 -17.97
CA THR A 10 23.76 11.81 -17.92
C THR A 10 23.98 12.41 -19.31
N GLY A 11 23.10 13.32 -19.74
CA GLY A 11 23.18 13.97 -21.05
C GLY A 11 22.47 13.24 -22.19
N LEU A 12 21.83 12.09 -21.92
CA LEU A 12 21.00 11.35 -22.87
C LEU A 12 19.51 11.41 -22.51
N ASP A 13 19.06 12.47 -21.84
CA ASP A 13 17.68 12.62 -21.38
C ASP A 13 16.66 12.55 -22.54
N GLU A 14 17.08 12.92 -23.77
CA GLU A 14 16.30 12.78 -24.99
C GLU A 14 15.97 11.32 -25.37
N MET A 15 16.64 10.33 -24.78
CA MET A 15 16.36 8.91 -24.98
C MET A 15 15.25 8.39 -24.06
N THR A 16 14.80 9.17 -23.07
CA THR A 16 13.71 8.77 -22.16
C THR A 16 12.41 8.42 -22.89
N PRO A 17 11.94 9.15 -23.93
CA PRO A 17 10.77 8.76 -24.71
C PRO A 17 10.94 7.41 -25.41
N LEU A 18 12.12 7.11 -25.95
CA LEU A 18 12.41 5.81 -26.57
C LEU A 18 12.39 4.70 -25.51
N ALA A 19 13.01 4.92 -24.36
CA ALA A 19 12.97 3.99 -23.23
C ALA A 19 11.53 3.68 -22.79
N TRP A 20 10.68 4.70 -22.72
CA TRP A 20 9.26 4.57 -22.41
C TRP A 20 8.50 3.79 -23.47
N ASN A 21 8.72 4.07 -24.76
CA ASN A 21 8.10 3.33 -25.85
C ASN A 21 8.48 1.84 -25.82
N ILE A 22 9.75 1.52 -25.56
CA ILE A 22 10.20 0.14 -25.40
C ILE A 22 9.51 -0.51 -24.19
N TYR A 23 9.50 0.17 -23.04
CA TYR A 23 8.87 -0.33 -21.82
C TYR A 23 7.36 -0.59 -21.97
N THR A 24 6.63 0.34 -22.57
CA THR A 24 5.18 0.21 -22.78
C THR A 24 4.85 -0.81 -23.87
N SER A 25 5.69 -0.96 -24.90
CA SER A 25 5.46 -1.95 -25.94
C SER A 25 5.33 -3.36 -25.38
N TRP A 26 6.02 -3.70 -24.27
CA TRP A 26 5.87 -5.02 -23.63
C TRP A 26 4.42 -5.32 -23.23
N GLU A 27 3.72 -4.32 -22.72
CA GLU A 27 2.32 -4.46 -22.34
C GLU A 27 1.43 -4.64 -23.58
N TYR A 28 1.64 -3.80 -24.60
CA TYR A 28 0.87 -3.87 -25.85
C TYR A 28 1.05 -5.18 -26.61
N HIS A 29 2.20 -5.86 -26.43
CA HIS A 29 2.47 -7.18 -27.00
C HIS A 29 1.96 -8.35 -26.14
N GLY A 30 1.13 -8.09 -25.13
CA GLY A 30 0.46 -9.14 -24.37
C GLY A 30 1.35 -9.85 -23.36
N GLN A 31 2.32 -9.14 -22.75
CA GLN A 31 3.20 -9.66 -21.72
C GLN A 31 4.04 -10.87 -22.20
N PRO A 32 4.85 -10.70 -23.27
CA PRO A 32 5.61 -11.80 -23.84
C PRO A 32 6.53 -12.41 -22.80
N VAL A 33 6.39 -13.72 -22.58
CA VAL A 33 7.17 -14.50 -21.59
C VAL A 33 8.51 -14.96 -22.17
N GLN A 34 8.65 -14.97 -23.49
CA GLN A 34 9.85 -15.42 -24.20
C GLN A 34 10.89 -14.30 -24.31
N ILE A 35 12.14 -14.60 -23.98
CA ILE A 35 13.30 -13.69 -24.07
C ILE A 35 13.62 -13.31 -25.53
N GLU A 36 13.20 -14.15 -26.48
CA GLU A 36 13.40 -13.96 -27.92
C GLU A 36 12.39 -13.00 -28.56
N HIS A 37 11.39 -12.51 -27.80
CA HIS A 37 10.50 -11.47 -28.32
C HIS A 37 11.31 -10.20 -28.60
N MET A 38 11.10 -9.63 -29.79
CA MET A 38 11.76 -8.41 -30.27
C MET A 38 11.81 -7.29 -29.20
N THR A 39 10.77 -7.16 -28.38
CA THR A 39 10.68 -6.20 -27.27
C THR A 39 11.73 -6.42 -26.18
N ALA A 40 11.98 -7.66 -25.78
CA ALA A 40 12.96 -7.99 -24.74
C ALA A 40 14.40 -7.77 -25.25
N VAL A 41 14.65 -8.11 -26.53
CA VAL A 41 15.92 -7.83 -27.20
C VAL A 41 16.16 -6.32 -27.29
N MET A 42 15.16 -5.55 -27.75
CA MET A 42 15.24 -4.09 -27.82
C MET A 42 15.52 -3.47 -26.45
N ALA A 43 14.83 -3.92 -25.39
CA ALA A 43 15.08 -3.45 -24.04
C ALA A 43 16.52 -3.74 -23.57
N ASN A 44 17.03 -4.94 -23.85
CA ASN A 44 18.38 -5.33 -23.47
C ASN A 44 19.46 -4.52 -24.22
N GLU A 45 19.30 -4.34 -25.54
CA GLU A 45 20.24 -3.54 -26.33
C GLU A 45 20.17 -2.06 -25.97
N PHE A 46 18.97 -1.52 -25.71
CA PHE A 46 18.79 -0.17 -25.21
C PHE A 46 19.51 0.02 -23.87
N LYS A 47 19.31 -0.91 -22.92
CA LYS A 47 19.95 -0.89 -21.60
C LYS A 47 21.47 -0.94 -21.72
N LYS A 48 22.02 -1.80 -22.58
CA LYS A 48 23.48 -1.89 -22.80
C LYS A 48 24.06 -0.62 -23.41
N THR A 49 23.35 0.02 -24.33
CA THR A 49 23.87 1.13 -25.14
C THR A 49 23.74 2.47 -24.42
N PHE A 50 22.58 2.74 -23.81
CA PHE A 50 22.23 4.09 -23.34
C PHE A 50 22.16 4.21 -21.82
N SER A 51 22.21 3.10 -21.09
CA SER A 51 22.04 3.11 -19.62
C SER A 51 23.33 2.85 -18.86
N ARG A 52 23.32 3.28 -17.59
CA ARG A 52 24.34 3.00 -16.59
C ARG A 52 24.39 1.51 -16.27
N THR A 53 25.59 1.00 -16.07
CA THR A 53 25.80 -0.39 -15.68
C THR A 53 25.38 -0.63 -14.23
N ASN A 54 24.79 -1.80 -13.98
CA ASN A 54 24.45 -2.31 -12.64
C ASN A 54 23.72 -1.32 -11.69
N THR A 55 22.79 -0.52 -12.22
CA THR A 55 22.04 0.44 -11.40
C THR A 55 20.95 -0.26 -10.59
N ARG A 56 21.15 -0.32 -9.27
CA ARG A 56 20.16 -0.79 -8.29
C ARG A 56 19.56 0.40 -7.54
N ILE A 57 18.31 0.25 -7.14
CA ILE A 57 17.61 1.21 -6.28
C ILE A 57 17.81 0.74 -4.85
N PHE A 58 18.50 1.54 -4.05
CA PHE A 58 18.80 1.15 -2.67
C PHE A 58 17.57 1.23 -1.76
N PHE A 59 16.80 2.32 -1.84
CA PHE A 59 15.57 2.51 -1.06
C PHE A 59 14.44 3.02 -1.95
N MET A 60 13.25 2.45 -1.80
CA MET A 60 12.04 2.86 -2.50
C MET A 60 10.89 3.03 -1.51
N GLY A 61 10.49 4.29 -1.31
CA GLY A 61 9.27 4.65 -0.57
C GLY A 61 8.10 4.83 -1.52
N LEU A 62 6.98 4.19 -1.22
CA LEU A 62 5.76 4.22 -2.01
C LEU A 62 4.57 4.63 -1.13
N TRP A 63 3.65 5.39 -1.70
CA TRP A 63 2.38 5.76 -1.08
C TRP A 63 1.24 5.32 -1.98
N ASP A 64 0.39 4.45 -1.43
CA ASP A 64 -0.85 3.93 -1.96
C ASP A 64 -0.83 3.70 -3.47
N SER A 65 0.08 2.85 -3.93
CA SER A 65 0.22 2.53 -5.36
C SER A 65 -1.11 1.98 -5.88
N VAL A 66 -1.67 2.58 -6.92
CA VAL A 66 -2.93 2.15 -7.54
C VAL A 66 -2.71 1.74 -8.99
N ASN A 67 -3.43 0.72 -9.43
CA ASN A 67 -3.37 0.29 -10.82
C ASN A 67 -4.49 0.91 -11.66
N SER A 68 -4.40 2.23 -11.90
CA SER A 68 -5.46 3.01 -12.58
C SER A 68 -5.12 3.37 -14.03
N VAL A 69 -4.11 2.75 -14.64
CA VAL A 69 -3.68 3.12 -16.00
C VAL A 69 -4.65 2.51 -17.02
N GLY A 70 -5.87 3.04 -17.14
CA GLY A 70 -6.83 2.62 -18.15
C GLY A 70 -8.29 2.91 -17.77
N VAL A 71 -9.03 3.49 -18.71
CA VAL A 71 -10.44 3.87 -18.52
C VAL A 71 -11.33 2.64 -18.27
N LEU A 72 -11.10 1.55 -19.01
CA LEU A 72 -11.94 0.33 -18.96
C LEU A 72 -11.20 -0.92 -18.48
N TRP A 73 -9.89 -1.02 -18.74
CA TRP A 73 -9.08 -2.20 -18.41
C TRP A 73 -7.84 -1.77 -17.64
N ASP A 74 -7.57 -2.43 -16.52
CA ASP A 74 -6.36 -2.17 -15.75
C ASP A 74 -5.15 -2.76 -16.49
N ARG A 75 -4.10 -1.96 -16.55
CA ARG A 75 -2.87 -2.24 -17.28
C ARG A 75 -1.83 -2.81 -16.32
N ILE A 76 -1.02 -3.76 -16.75
CA ILE A 76 0.04 -4.31 -15.90
C ILE A 76 1.34 -4.18 -16.67
N PHE A 77 2.24 -3.39 -16.09
CA PHE A 77 3.56 -3.18 -16.65
C PHE A 77 4.59 -4.15 -16.05
N PRO A 78 5.69 -4.44 -16.77
CA PRO A 78 6.76 -5.31 -16.27
C PRO A 78 7.34 -4.80 -14.95
N TYR A 79 7.63 -5.72 -14.04
CA TYR A 79 8.31 -5.47 -12.77
C TYR A 79 7.58 -4.53 -11.79
N THR A 80 6.26 -4.34 -11.95
CA THR A 80 5.45 -3.49 -11.06
C THR A 80 4.98 -4.20 -9.79
N ILE A 81 4.82 -5.52 -9.84
CA ILE A 81 4.40 -6.36 -8.70
C ILE A 81 5.53 -7.20 -8.12
N ARG A 82 6.63 -7.34 -8.86
CA ARG A 82 7.80 -8.15 -8.52
C ARG A 82 9.02 -7.51 -9.15
N THR A 83 10.01 -7.13 -8.37
CA THR A 83 11.27 -6.55 -8.85
C THR A 83 12.42 -7.13 -8.04
N SER A 84 13.56 -7.32 -8.69
CA SER A 84 14.81 -7.71 -8.01
C SER A 84 15.81 -6.54 -7.94
N ASN A 85 15.45 -5.40 -8.52
CA ASN A 85 16.31 -4.24 -8.69
C ASN A 85 16.22 -3.23 -7.52
N VAL A 86 15.52 -3.59 -6.46
CA VAL A 86 15.33 -2.76 -5.28
C VAL A 86 15.76 -3.51 -4.04
N ASP A 87 16.58 -2.89 -3.19
CA ASP A 87 17.10 -3.53 -1.98
C ASP A 87 16.09 -3.43 -0.82
N HIS A 88 15.54 -2.24 -0.58
CA HIS A 88 14.57 -1.97 0.49
C HIS A 88 13.31 -1.28 -0.05
N VAL A 89 12.14 -1.90 0.16
CA VAL A 89 10.84 -1.32 -0.22
C VAL A 89 9.99 -1.05 1.01
N ARG A 90 9.43 0.16 1.07
CA ARG A 90 8.47 0.59 2.08
C ARG A 90 7.25 1.13 1.39
N HIS A 91 6.08 0.57 1.69
CA HIS A 91 4.84 0.92 1.04
C HIS A 91 3.78 1.27 2.10
N ALA A 92 3.41 2.55 2.16
CA ALA A 92 2.28 3.02 2.96
C ALA A 92 1.00 2.85 2.15
N VAL A 93 0.03 2.08 2.65
CA VAL A 93 -1.20 1.72 1.93
C VAL A 93 -2.42 2.29 2.65
N SER A 94 -3.38 2.80 1.89
CA SER A 94 -4.64 3.30 2.45
C SER A 94 -5.55 2.16 2.91
N LEU A 95 -6.00 2.24 4.16
CA LEU A 95 -7.04 1.37 4.72
C LEU A 95 -8.43 1.75 4.19
N ASP A 96 -8.71 3.05 4.10
CA ASP A 96 -10.07 3.59 3.99
C ASP A 96 -10.43 4.09 2.58
N GLU A 97 -9.58 3.88 1.59
CA GLU A 97 -9.90 4.15 0.19
C GLU A 97 -10.91 3.13 -0.37
N ARG A 98 -11.95 3.66 -1.02
CA ARG A 98 -13.14 2.90 -1.44
C ARG A 98 -13.44 3.00 -2.93
N ARG A 99 -12.82 3.93 -3.65
CA ARG A 99 -13.11 4.19 -5.07
C ARG A 99 -12.70 3.00 -5.94
N ALA A 100 -13.57 2.64 -6.88
CA ALA A 100 -13.44 1.49 -7.76
C ALA A 100 -12.14 1.50 -8.57
N LYS A 101 -11.71 2.69 -9.00
CA LYS A 101 -10.47 2.88 -9.76
C LYS A 101 -9.23 3.13 -8.91
N PHE A 102 -9.34 3.10 -7.58
CA PHE A 102 -8.22 3.23 -6.64
C PHE A 102 -7.98 1.91 -5.90
N LYS A 103 -8.00 0.79 -6.63
CA LYS A 103 -7.58 -0.50 -6.09
C LYS A 103 -6.07 -0.48 -5.89
N GLN A 104 -5.66 -0.82 -4.68
CA GLN A 104 -4.25 -0.95 -4.31
C GLN A 104 -3.54 -1.99 -5.17
N GLN A 105 -2.31 -1.67 -5.52
CA GLN A 105 -1.35 -2.53 -6.18
C GLN A 105 -0.28 -2.90 -5.17
N LEU A 106 -0.40 -4.07 -4.55
CA LEU A 106 0.61 -4.61 -3.64
C LEU A 106 1.70 -5.34 -4.40
N PHE A 107 2.86 -5.49 -3.76
CA PHE A 107 3.85 -6.45 -4.22
C PHE A 107 3.35 -7.88 -4.00
N ALA A 108 3.68 -8.77 -4.94
CA ALA A 108 3.32 -10.17 -4.78
C ALA A 108 4.18 -10.79 -3.67
N PRO A 109 3.57 -11.54 -2.72
CA PRO A 109 4.32 -12.19 -1.66
C PRO A 109 5.34 -13.18 -2.21
N THR A 110 6.50 -13.25 -1.54
CA THR A 110 7.66 -14.07 -1.89
C THR A 110 7.39 -15.58 -1.72
N GLU A 111 6.42 -15.97 -0.90
CA GLU A 111 6.13 -17.38 -0.60
C GLU A 111 5.07 -17.97 -1.53
N PHE A 112 5.52 -18.68 -2.57
CA PHE A 112 4.95 -20.00 -2.79
C PHE A 112 5.79 -20.95 -1.96
N LYS A 113 5.30 -21.37 -0.78
CA LYS A 113 5.73 -22.67 -0.27
C LYS A 113 5.37 -23.66 -1.37
N GLU A 114 6.35 -24.40 -1.87
CA GLU A 114 6.10 -25.66 -2.54
C GLU A 114 5.28 -26.49 -1.57
N ASN A 115 3.95 -26.44 -1.72
CA ASN A 115 3.15 -27.56 -1.30
C ASN A 115 3.67 -28.69 -2.17
N HIS A 116 4.44 -29.61 -1.57
CA HIS A 116 4.54 -30.97 -2.07
C HIS A 116 3.12 -31.37 -2.45
N VAL A 117 2.86 -31.42 -3.75
CA VAL A 117 1.66 -32.04 -4.28
C VAL A 117 1.83 -33.49 -3.88
N ASP A 118 1.10 -33.88 -2.85
CA ASP A 118 0.94 -35.27 -2.48
C ASP A 118 0.43 -36.00 -3.75
N ASP A 119 1.10 -37.10 -4.07
CA ASP A 119 1.14 -37.75 -5.38
C ASP A 119 -0.14 -38.55 -5.69
N SER A 120 -1.31 -38.00 -5.31
CA SER A 120 -2.60 -38.69 -5.37
C SER A 120 -3.75 -37.77 -5.81
N MET A 121 -3.51 -36.84 -6.74
CA MET A 121 -4.57 -36.08 -7.40
C MET A 121 -4.74 -36.58 -8.85
N SER A 122 -5.83 -37.29 -9.10
CA SER A 122 -6.17 -37.90 -10.39
C SER A 122 -6.01 -36.92 -11.56
N TYR A 123 -5.14 -37.32 -12.51
CA TYR A 123 -4.79 -36.65 -13.77
C TYR A 123 -6.02 -36.20 -14.59
N ILE A 124 -7.18 -36.81 -14.36
CA ILE A 124 -8.42 -36.55 -15.10
C ILE A 124 -9.13 -35.27 -14.58
N HIS A 125 -8.99 -34.91 -13.30
CA HIS A 125 -9.61 -33.69 -12.76
C HIS A 125 -8.91 -32.40 -13.20
N LEU A 126 -7.59 -32.44 -13.40
CA LEU A 126 -6.80 -31.29 -13.86
C LEU A 126 -7.09 -30.92 -15.32
N VAL A 127 -7.31 -31.94 -16.17
CA VAL A 127 -7.60 -31.80 -17.60
C VAL A 127 -8.99 -31.19 -17.86
N MET A 128 -9.94 -31.40 -16.95
CA MET A 128 -11.32 -30.92 -17.08
C MET A 128 -11.53 -29.46 -16.62
N ALA A 129 -10.55 -28.85 -15.94
CA ALA A 129 -10.64 -27.49 -15.39
C ALA A 129 -9.98 -26.41 -16.26
N LEU A 130 -9.27 -26.79 -17.31
CA LEU A 130 -8.50 -25.87 -18.15
C LEU A 130 -9.27 -25.53 -19.43
N SER A 131 -9.30 -24.24 -19.79
CA SER A 131 -9.71 -23.81 -21.13
C SER A 131 -8.83 -24.48 -22.19
N TRP A 132 -9.35 -24.79 -23.39
CA TRP A 132 -8.57 -25.41 -24.48
C TRP A 132 -7.26 -24.69 -24.79
N GLY A 133 -7.21 -23.37 -24.67
CA GLY A 133 -5.97 -22.59 -24.81
C GLY A 133 -4.97 -22.78 -23.66
N GLN A 134 -5.46 -23.06 -22.44
CA GLN A 134 -4.63 -23.35 -21.27
C GLN A 134 -4.15 -24.81 -21.26
N LEU A 135 -4.97 -25.75 -21.74
CA LEU A 135 -4.57 -27.14 -21.96
C LEU A 135 -3.47 -27.22 -23.02
N LEU A 136 -3.65 -26.51 -24.15
CA LEU A 136 -2.65 -26.44 -25.21
C LEU A 136 -1.35 -25.82 -24.70
N ARG A 137 -1.44 -24.75 -23.90
CA ARG A 137 -0.28 -24.09 -23.29
C ARG A 137 0.42 -24.98 -22.26
N TYR A 138 -0.33 -25.70 -21.43
CA TYR A 138 0.22 -26.66 -20.48
C TYR A 138 0.91 -27.84 -21.18
N LEU A 139 0.31 -28.37 -22.25
CA LEU A 139 0.91 -29.43 -23.06
C LEU A 139 2.17 -28.94 -23.78
N ILE A 140 2.17 -27.70 -24.29
CA ILE A 140 3.37 -27.06 -24.85
C ILE A 140 4.43 -26.87 -23.76
N ASP A 141 4.07 -26.40 -22.57
CA ASP A 141 5.00 -26.18 -21.46
C ASP A 141 5.59 -27.50 -20.93
N ALA A 142 4.79 -28.59 -20.91
CA ALA A 142 5.21 -29.94 -20.54
C ALA A 142 6.12 -30.59 -21.60
N LEU A 143 5.84 -30.39 -22.89
CA LEU A 143 6.66 -30.89 -24.01
C LEU A 143 7.96 -30.10 -24.17
N THR A 144 7.98 -28.83 -23.78
CA THR A 144 9.16 -27.94 -23.94
C THR A 144 10.09 -27.92 -22.73
N GLY A 145 9.79 -28.66 -21.65
CA GLY A 145 10.65 -28.74 -20.47
C GLY A 145 10.84 -27.40 -19.76
N TRP A 146 9.81 -26.54 -19.78
CA TRP A 146 9.87 -25.20 -19.20
C TRP A 146 10.00 -25.25 -17.67
N LYS A 147 11.23 -25.06 -17.16
CA LYS A 147 11.43 -24.66 -15.76
C LYS A 147 11.05 -23.19 -15.61
N LYS A 148 9.96 -22.88 -14.87
CA LYS A 148 9.71 -21.52 -14.38
C LYS A 148 10.99 -21.05 -13.68
N ARG A 149 11.65 -20.01 -14.21
CA ARG A 149 12.76 -19.38 -13.48
C ARG A 149 12.19 -18.92 -12.13
N PRO A 150 12.82 -19.22 -10.99
CA PRO A 150 12.49 -18.55 -9.75
C PRO A 150 12.78 -17.06 -9.99
N LEU A 151 11.73 -16.27 -10.12
CA LEU A 151 11.87 -14.82 -10.26
C LEU A 151 12.40 -14.30 -8.94
N ALA A 152 13.55 -13.63 -8.97
CA ALA A 152 14.17 -13.04 -7.80
C ALA A 152 13.17 -12.11 -7.08
N SER A 153 12.91 -12.42 -5.82
CA SER A 153 11.97 -11.72 -4.95
C SER A 153 12.67 -10.59 -4.19
N ILE A 154 11.90 -9.56 -3.80
CA ILE A 154 12.38 -8.54 -2.88
C ILE A 154 12.64 -9.20 -1.53
N ASN A 155 13.85 -9.01 -0.99
CA ASN A 155 14.23 -9.59 0.30
C ASN A 155 13.71 -8.76 1.48
N ASP A 156 13.65 -7.45 1.35
CA ASP A 156 13.15 -6.53 2.39
C ASP A 156 12.00 -5.66 1.86
N LEU A 157 10.78 -6.16 2.04
CA LEU A 157 9.52 -5.51 1.69
C LEU A 157 8.68 -5.33 2.95
N GLU A 158 8.23 -4.10 3.20
CA GLU A 158 7.28 -3.80 4.27
C GLU A 158 6.11 -3.00 3.70
N GLU A 159 4.92 -3.58 3.73
CA GLU A 159 3.67 -2.94 3.34
C GLU A 159 2.80 -2.74 4.59
N VAL A 160 2.49 -1.47 4.90
CA VAL A 160 1.82 -1.08 6.15
C VAL A 160 0.59 -0.26 5.82
N TYR A 161 -0.54 -0.62 6.44
CA TYR A 161 -1.81 0.07 6.26
C TYR A 161 -1.97 1.23 7.24
N PHE A 162 -2.41 2.36 6.70
CA PHE A 162 -2.62 3.61 7.42
C PHE A 162 -4.09 4.06 7.31
N PRO A 163 -4.59 4.81 8.30
CA PRO A 163 -5.95 5.33 8.28
C PRO A 163 -6.08 6.47 7.26
N GLY A 164 -7.22 6.56 6.59
CA GLY A 164 -7.51 7.57 5.57
C GLY A 164 -7.55 7.01 4.15
N ASN A 165 -8.07 7.81 3.21
CA ASN A 165 -8.13 7.49 1.79
C ASN A 165 -6.79 7.72 1.05
N HIS A 166 -6.76 7.58 -0.28
CA HIS A 166 -5.54 7.75 -1.08
C HIS A 166 -4.80 9.08 -0.80
N GLY A 167 -5.53 10.20 -0.75
CA GLY A 167 -4.94 11.52 -0.47
C GLY A 167 -4.59 11.73 1.00
N ASP A 168 -5.26 11.02 1.92
CA ASP A 168 -4.87 11.02 3.34
C ASP A 168 -3.57 10.24 3.58
N ILE A 169 -3.12 9.40 2.63
CA ILE A 169 -1.86 8.68 2.72
C ILE A 169 -0.77 9.35 1.89
N GLY A 170 -1.07 9.70 0.63
CA GLY A 170 -0.10 10.30 -0.30
C GLY A 170 -0.02 11.83 -0.22
N GLY A 171 -0.94 12.48 0.47
CA GLY A 171 -1.10 13.94 0.48
C GLY A 171 -2.02 14.44 -0.63
N GLY A 172 -2.22 15.76 -0.66
CA GLY A 172 -3.07 16.45 -1.64
C GLY A 172 -4.40 16.97 -1.11
N TRP A 173 -4.64 16.86 0.20
CA TRP A 173 -5.74 17.53 0.89
C TRP A 173 -5.29 18.86 1.50
N GLU A 174 -6.24 19.78 1.63
CA GLU A 174 -6.04 21.02 2.38
C GLU A 174 -5.83 20.72 3.88
N PRO A 175 -5.02 21.53 4.58
CA PRO A 175 -4.78 21.34 6.01
C PRO A 175 -6.06 21.56 6.83
N THR A 176 -6.06 21.02 8.06
CA THR A 176 -7.03 21.47 9.06
C THR A 176 -6.81 22.97 9.37
N PRO A 177 -7.78 23.67 10.01
CA PRO A 177 -7.58 25.06 10.45
C PRO A 177 -6.34 25.27 11.33
N GLU A 178 -5.85 24.20 11.96
CA GLU A 178 -4.64 24.17 12.78
C GLU A 178 -3.38 23.77 12.01
N GLY A 179 -3.44 23.66 10.68
CA GLY A 179 -2.29 23.39 9.82
C GLY A 179 -1.86 21.93 9.73
N SER A 180 -2.72 20.98 10.12
CA SER A 180 -2.36 19.55 10.23
C SER A 180 -2.87 18.73 9.05
N PHE A 181 -2.13 17.68 8.68
CA PHE A 181 -2.54 16.73 7.65
C PHE A 181 -2.56 15.28 8.17
N LEU A 182 -3.50 14.47 7.68
CA LEU A 182 -3.51 13.04 8.00
C LEU A 182 -2.35 12.30 7.32
N SER A 183 -1.92 12.77 6.14
CA SER A 183 -0.79 12.24 5.38
C SER A 183 0.56 12.40 6.06
N ASP A 184 0.67 13.29 7.05
CA ASP A 184 1.89 13.44 7.82
C ASP A 184 2.20 12.18 8.64
N VAL A 185 1.18 11.36 8.97
CA VAL A 185 1.39 10.09 9.69
C VAL A 185 2.17 9.09 8.82
N SER A 186 1.72 8.85 7.59
CA SER A 186 2.42 7.95 6.64
C SER A 186 3.76 8.54 6.20
N PHE A 187 3.85 9.85 6.04
CA PHE A 187 5.09 10.54 5.70
C PHE A 187 6.13 10.44 6.83
N ARG A 188 5.73 10.63 8.10
CA ARG A 188 6.58 10.45 9.28
C ARG A 188 7.17 9.04 9.34
N TRP A 189 6.33 8.02 9.17
CA TRP A 189 6.79 6.63 9.10
C TRP A 189 7.79 6.41 7.96
N MET A 190 7.50 6.95 6.77
CA MET A 190 8.40 6.80 5.63
C MET A 190 9.74 7.51 5.86
N LEU A 191 9.74 8.71 6.43
CA LEU A 191 10.97 9.43 6.79
C LEU A 191 11.80 8.61 7.77
N ALA A 192 11.17 8.01 8.77
CA ALA A 192 11.88 7.17 9.73
C ALA A 192 12.54 5.96 9.06
N GLN A 193 11.84 5.30 8.12
CA GLN A 193 12.42 4.20 7.34
C GLN A 193 13.55 4.69 6.42
N ALA A 194 13.36 5.79 5.71
CA ALA A 194 14.36 6.36 4.82
C ALA A 194 15.65 6.71 5.58
N VAL A 195 15.52 7.35 6.74
CA VAL A 195 16.65 7.65 7.64
C VAL A 195 17.32 6.38 8.15
N LYS A 196 16.54 5.38 8.57
CA LYS A 196 17.05 4.09 9.06
C LYS A 196 17.96 3.41 8.02
N PHE A 197 17.65 3.53 6.73
CA PHE A 197 18.48 3.01 5.65
C PHE A 197 19.57 3.99 5.19
N GLY A 198 19.67 5.19 5.75
CA GLY A 198 20.74 6.15 5.43
C GLY A 198 20.47 7.03 4.22
N VAL A 199 19.19 7.22 3.85
CA VAL A 199 18.80 8.29 2.93
C VAL A 199 19.23 9.64 3.51
N ARG A 200 19.89 10.46 2.68
CA ARG A 200 20.47 11.73 3.11
C ARG A 200 19.45 12.85 2.94
N PHE A 201 19.25 13.62 4.01
CA PHE A 201 18.41 14.81 4.03
C PHE A 201 19.26 16.07 4.19
N GLN A 202 18.68 17.22 3.87
CA GLN A 202 19.31 18.50 4.20
C GLN A 202 19.41 18.63 5.72
N LYS A 203 20.53 19.16 6.21
CA LYS A 203 20.83 19.25 7.64
C LYS A 203 19.70 19.98 8.39
N GLY A 204 19.12 19.32 9.38
CA GLY A 204 18.07 19.84 10.26
C GLY A 204 16.67 19.84 9.66
N ALA A 205 16.49 19.41 8.41
CA ALA A 205 15.20 19.44 7.74
C ALA A 205 14.21 18.45 8.35
N VAL A 206 14.66 17.26 8.76
CA VAL A 206 13.80 16.25 9.37
C VAL A 206 13.43 16.67 10.79
N HIS A 207 14.39 17.20 11.56
CA HIS A 207 14.12 17.75 12.88
C HIS A 207 13.11 18.91 12.84
N GLN A 208 13.31 19.88 11.95
CA GLN A 208 12.43 21.01 11.78
C GLN A 208 11.01 20.55 11.39
N TRP A 209 10.89 19.73 10.35
CA TRP A 209 9.60 19.20 9.91
C TRP A 209 8.88 18.43 11.04
N SER A 210 9.61 17.58 11.78
CA SER A 210 9.02 16.83 12.89
C SER A 210 8.51 17.72 14.02
N SER A 211 9.12 18.89 14.21
CA SER A 211 8.72 19.88 15.22
C SER A 211 7.49 20.67 14.76
N ASP A 212 7.43 21.02 13.47
CA ASP A 212 6.32 21.75 12.86
C ASP A 212 5.06 20.88 12.76
N PHE A 213 5.22 19.56 12.56
CA PHE A 213 4.12 18.61 12.36
C PHE A 213 4.15 17.44 13.37
N PRO A 214 3.79 17.64 14.64
CA PRO A 214 3.78 16.59 15.66
C PRO A 214 2.86 15.40 15.31
N SER A 215 3.23 14.18 15.74
CA SER A 215 2.44 12.96 15.48
C SER A 215 0.98 13.08 15.95
N VAL A 216 0.75 13.76 17.08
CA VAL A 216 -0.58 13.97 17.68
C VAL A 216 -1.50 14.74 16.74
N SER A 217 -1.02 15.85 16.20
CA SER A 217 -1.84 16.71 15.34
C SER A 217 -2.16 16.00 14.02
N SER A 218 -1.21 15.22 13.50
CA SER A 218 -1.40 14.42 12.28
C SER A 218 -2.45 13.32 12.44
N PHE A 219 -2.40 12.48 13.48
CA PHE A 219 -3.40 11.42 13.61
C PHE A 219 -4.79 11.95 14.00
N LEU A 220 -4.89 13.15 14.60
CA LEU A 220 -6.15 13.84 14.90
C LEU A 220 -6.68 14.68 13.72
N ALA A 221 -5.97 14.73 12.60
CA ALA A 221 -6.38 15.50 11.42
C ALA A 221 -7.68 14.94 10.79
N TYR A 222 -8.24 15.74 9.89
CA TYR A 222 -9.48 15.40 9.17
C TYR A 222 -9.33 14.14 8.32
N HIS A 223 -10.45 13.44 8.17
CA HIS A 223 -10.56 12.21 7.40
C HIS A 223 -11.45 12.40 6.19
N HIS A 224 -10.95 12.01 5.03
CA HIS A 224 -11.59 12.30 3.77
C HIS A 224 -12.21 11.05 3.16
N ASP A 225 -13.37 11.21 2.51
CA ASP A 225 -14.02 10.18 1.72
C ASP A 225 -14.81 10.85 0.59
N LEU A 226 -14.27 10.72 -0.63
CA LEU A 226 -14.84 11.30 -1.84
C LEU A 226 -16.18 10.67 -2.24
N LEU A 227 -16.47 9.44 -1.81
CA LEU A 227 -17.75 8.79 -2.08
C LEU A 227 -18.85 9.25 -1.11
N SER A 228 -18.51 9.96 -0.03
CA SER A 228 -19.50 10.47 0.90
C SER A 228 -20.20 11.72 0.34
N PRO A 229 -21.53 11.67 0.07
CA PRO A 229 -22.23 12.81 -0.52
C PRO A 229 -22.51 13.93 0.49
N ILE A 230 -22.35 13.66 1.78
CA ILE A 230 -22.66 14.60 2.86
C ILE A 230 -21.34 15.20 3.37
N LYS A 231 -21.20 16.52 3.22
CA LYS A 231 -20.16 17.27 3.93
C LYS A 231 -20.52 17.27 5.41
N LYS A 232 -19.60 16.78 6.24
CA LYS A 232 -19.76 16.82 7.69
C LYS A 232 -18.97 18.02 8.23
N CYS A 233 -19.42 18.56 9.36
CA CYS A 233 -18.67 19.56 10.11
C CYS A 233 -17.82 18.82 11.15
N PRO A 234 -16.49 18.71 10.95
CA PRO A 234 -15.60 18.18 11.96
C PRO A 234 -15.45 19.16 13.13
N GLU A 235 -15.10 18.63 14.30
CA GLU A 235 -14.87 19.43 15.50
C GLU A 235 -13.45 20.04 15.48
N ARG A 236 -13.28 21.20 16.15
CA ARG A 236 -11.95 21.81 16.31
C ARG A 236 -11.08 20.97 17.23
N THR A 237 -9.77 20.96 17.01
CA THR A 237 -8.84 20.34 17.97
C THR A 237 -8.74 21.18 19.25
N PRO A 238 -8.49 20.55 20.41
CA PRO A 238 -8.08 21.27 21.61
C PRO A 238 -6.82 22.09 21.34
N LYS A 239 -6.68 23.26 21.99
CA LYS A 239 -5.52 24.15 21.81
C LYS A 239 -4.19 23.52 22.25
N SER A 240 -4.21 22.49 23.09
CA SER A 240 -3.01 21.79 23.55
C SER A 240 -3.33 20.37 24.00
N GLY A 241 -2.53 19.40 23.55
CA GLY A 241 -2.55 18.03 24.05
C GLY A 241 -3.63 17.13 23.41
N LEU A 242 -3.78 15.96 24.02
CA LEU A 242 -4.78 14.96 23.64
C LEU A 242 -6.18 15.39 24.09
N PRO A 243 -7.23 15.05 23.33
CA PRO A 243 -8.59 15.36 23.74
C PRO A 243 -9.04 14.47 24.90
N GLU A 244 -9.86 15.02 25.80
CA GLU A 244 -10.46 14.27 26.92
C GLU A 244 -11.66 13.42 26.50
N THR A 245 -12.27 13.75 25.36
CA THR A 245 -13.43 13.06 24.79
C THR A 245 -13.18 12.77 23.31
N PRO A 246 -13.78 11.70 22.73
CA PRO A 246 -13.56 11.39 21.33
C PRO A 246 -14.10 12.52 20.44
N LEU A 247 -13.37 12.80 19.36
CA LEU A 247 -13.67 13.89 18.44
C LEU A 247 -14.33 13.39 17.16
N LYS A 248 -15.09 14.27 16.52
CA LYS A 248 -15.60 14.05 15.16
C LYS A 248 -14.61 14.60 14.12
N ARG A 249 -14.07 13.75 13.25
CA ARG A 249 -13.02 14.15 12.29
C ARG A 249 -13.34 13.88 10.83
N PHE A 250 -14.40 13.14 10.52
CA PHE A 250 -14.78 12.88 9.14
C PHE A 250 -15.35 14.15 8.49
N ILE A 251 -14.78 14.56 7.36
CA ILE A 251 -15.23 15.72 6.57
C ILE A 251 -15.90 15.31 5.25
N GLY A 252 -15.72 14.05 4.82
CA GLY A 252 -16.21 13.57 3.52
C GLY A 252 -15.35 14.12 2.39
N ARG A 253 -15.95 14.81 1.43
CA ARG A 253 -15.27 15.32 0.21
C ARG A 253 -14.52 16.66 0.38
N ALA A 254 -14.23 17.10 1.61
CA ALA A 254 -13.64 18.42 1.90
C ALA A 254 -14.36 19.59 1.20
N GLU A 255 -13.67 20.29 0.30
CA GLU A 255 -14.17 21.45 -0.45
C GLU A 255 -14.76 21.08 -1.81
N ASP A 256 -14.62 19.83 -2.24
CA ASP A 256 -15.11 19.40 -3.54
C ASP A 256 -16.64 19.52 -3.64
N GLY A 257 -17.11 19.84 -4.86
CA GLY A 257 -18.54 19.91 -5.17
C GLY A 257 -19.22 18.53 -5.11
N CYS A 258 -20.53 18.51 -4.83
CA CYS A 258 -21.29 17.25 -4.82
C CYS A 258 -21.31 16.52 -6.16
N PHE A 259 -21.18 17.26 -7.25
CA PHE A 259 -21.08 16.70 -8.59
C PHE A 259 -19.83 15.82 -8.76
N TYR A 260 -18.72 16.17 -8.09
CA TYR A 260 -17.50 15.36 -8.14
C TYR A 260 -17.70 13.99 -7.48
N SER A 261 -18.36 13.94 -6.31
CA SER A 261 -18.78 12.68 -5.69
C SER A 261 -19.75 11.88 -6.57
N LEU A 262 -20.68 12.56 -7.25
CA LEU A 262 -21.61 11.91 -8.18
C LEU A 262 -20.87 11.23 -9.34
N LEU A 263 -19.87 11.88 -9.92
CA LEU A 263 -19.04 11.29 -10.98
C LEU A 263 -18.33 10.01 -10.51
N TRP A 264 -17.80 10.01 -9.28
CA TRP A 264 -17.24 8.79 -8.70
C TRP A 264 -18.28 7.69 -8.53
N TRP A 265 -19.48 8.02 -8.05
CA TRP A 265 -20.58 7.06 -7.96
C TRP A 265 -20.99 6.46 -9.31
N LEU A 266 -20.93 7.22 -10.41
CA LEU A 266 -21.15 6.66 -11.75
C LEU A 266 -20.13 5.55 -12.08
N LEU A 267 -18.86 5.73 -11.70
CA LEU A 267 -17.82 4.72 -11.87
C LEU A 267 -18.01 3.52 -10.94
N GLU A 268 -18.61 3.70 -9.75
CA GLU A 268 -18.91 2.60 -8.82
C GLU A 268 -19.93 1.60 -9.36
N PHE A 269 -20.80 2.02 -10.27
CA PHE A 269 -21.80 1.16 -10.93
C PHE A 269 -21.24 0.41 -12.15
N ILE A 270 -20.08 0.80 -12.66
CA ILE A 270 -19.44 0.08 -13.76
C ILE A 270 -18.97 -1.29 -13.24
N PRO A 271 -19.40 -2.40 -13.87
CA PRO A 271 -19.09 -3.74 -13.39
C PRO A 271 -17.68 -4.16 -13.81
N PHE A 272 -16.67 -3.61 -13.15
CA PHE A 272 -15.28 -4.01 -13.35
C PHE A 272 -15.06 -5.48 -12.94
N PHE A 273 -14.13 -6.17 -13.61
CA PHE A 273 -13.86 -7.58 -13.35
C PHE A 273 -13.08 -7.78 -12.06
N THR A 274 -13.70 -8.42 -11.07
CA THR A 274 -13.05 -8.85 -9.82
C THR A 274 -12.81 -10.35 -9.86
N THR A 275 -11.68 -10.82 -9.30
CA THR A 275 -11.41 -12.24 -9.09
C THR A 275 -12.10 -12.72 -7.83
N MET A 276 -12.94 -13.74 -7.94
CA MET A 276 -13.57 -14.41 -6.80
C MET A 276 -13.29 -15.90 -6.86
N GLU A 277 -13.12 -16.51 -5.69
CA GLU A 277 -13.04 -17.96 -5.54
C GLU A 277 -14.46 -18.53 -5.55
N ASP A 278 -14.73 -19.46 -6.46
CA ASP A 278 -16.00 -20.18 -6.54
C ASP A 278 -16.11 -21.21 -5.40
N LYS A 279 -17.32 -21.73 -5.15
CA LYS A 279 -17.57 -22.79 -4.15
C LYS A 279 -16.74 -24.06 -4.37
N SER A 280 -16.25 -24.24 -5.59
CA SER A 280 -15.39 -25.34 -6.02
C SER A 280 -13.89 -25.01 -5.93
N GLY A 281 -13.49 -23.92 -5.27
CA GLY A 281 -12.08 -23.51 -5.10
C GLY A 281 -11.42 -22.92 -6.36
N HIS A 282 -12.19 -22.64 -7.41
CA HIS A 282 -11.67 -22.11 -8.67
C HIS A 282 -11.76 -20.58 -8.69
N TRP A 283 -10.67 -19.91 -9.05
CA TRP A 283 -10.65 -18.47 -9.22
C TRP A 283 -11.25 -18.06 -10.56
N LYS A 284 -12.36 -17.31 -10.54
CA LYS A 284 -13.02 -16.79 -11.73
C LYS A 284 -13.06 -15.26 -11.72
N ARG A 285 -12.82 -14.65 -12.87
CA ARG A 285 -13.08 -13.22 -13.07
C ARG A 285 -14.57 -13.00 -13.31
N VAL A 286 -15.22 -12.30 -12.40
CA VAL A 286 -16.64 -11.96 -12.47
C VAL A 286 -16.81 -10.45 -12.57
N PRO A 287 -17.66 -9.96 -13.49
CA PRO A 287 -17.99 -8.54 -13.55
C PRO A 287 -18.85 -8.19 -12.32
N GLN A 288 -18.35 -7.30 -11.47
CA GLN A 288 -19.06 -6.92 -10.26
C GLN A 288 -18.89 -5.41 -9.99
N PRO A 289 -19.99 -4.66 -9.81
CA PRO A 289 -19.89 -3.25 -9.44
C PRO A 289 -19.29 -3.13 -8.03
N ASN A 290 -18.46 -2.12 -7.83
CA ASN A 290 -17.75 -1.93 -6.56
C ASN A 290 -18.65 -1.35 -5.47
N LEU A 291 -19.62 -0.49 -5.82
CA LEU A 291 -20.64 0.05 -4.91
C LEU A 291 -20.06 0.67 -3.62
N GLY A 292 -18.87 1.29 -3.71
CA GLY A 292 -18.17 1.89 -2.59
C GLY A 292 -17.74 0.89 -1.50
N ARG A 293 -17.51 -0.39 -1.86
CA ARG A 293 -16.96 -1.39 -0.94
C ARG A 293 -15.53 -1.04 -0.53
N SER A 294 -15.24 -1.27 0.74
CA SER A 294 -13.88 -1.17 1.28
C SER A 294 -12.95 -2.20 0.66
N ARG A 295 -11.65 -1.92 0.72
CA ARG A 295 -10.60 -2.86 0.30
C ARG A 295 -10.64 -4.14 1.15
N THR A 296 -10.37 -5.28 0.52
CA THR A 296 -10.15 -6.53 1.25
C THR A 296 -8.72 -6.56 1.75
N ILE A 297 -8.53 -6.82 3.04
CA ILE A 297 -7.22 -6.83 3.69
C ILE A 297 -6.95 -8.25 4.19
N SER A 298 -5.69 -8.70 4.04
CA SER A 298 -5.27 -10.02 4.53
C SER A 298 -5.10 -10.01 6.05
N GLU A 299 -5.33 -11.15 6.70
CA GLU A 299 -5.00 -11.33 8.12
C GLU A 299 -3.49 -11.22 8.39
N SER A 300 -2.65 -11.44 7.37
CA SER A 300 -1.20 -11.28 7.48
C SER A 300 -0.71 -9.83 7.30
N SER A 301 -1.59 -8.89 6.96
CA SER A 301 -1.24 -7.49 6.69
C SER A 301 -0.77 -6.76 7.96
N SER A 302 0.15 -5.82 7.80
CA SER A 302 0.62 -4.96 8.90
C SER A 302 -0.24 -3.71 9.01
N LEU A 303 -0.78 -3.43 10.20
CA LEU A 303 -1.48 -2.18 10.50
C LEU A 303 -0.58 -1.21 11.25
N HIS A 304 -0.67 0.06 10.90
CA HIS A 304 0.02 1.13 11.61
C HIS A 304 -0.64 1.45 12.96
N TRP A 305 0.14 1.87 13.95
CA TRP A 305 -0.38 2.17 15.29
C TRP A 305 -1.47 3.26 15.28
N SER A 306 -1.38 4.19 14.34
CA SER A 306 -2.32 5.31 14.20
C SER A 306 -3.76 4.87 13.94
N ILE A 307 -3.99 3.68 13.36
CA ILE A 307 -5.34 3.11 13.22
C ILE A 307 -5.96 2.91 14.61
N PHE A 308 -5.22 2.32 15.55
CA PHE A 308 -5.73 2.05 16.90
C PHE A 308 -5.94 3.34 17.69
N TYR A 309 -5.05 4.33 17.53
CA TYR A 309 -5.21 5.63 18.18
C TYR A 309 -6.40 6.40 17.63
N ARG A 310 -6.67 6.31 16.32
CA ARG A 310 -7.88 6.90 15.74
C ARG A 310 -9.15 6.16 16.19
N LEU A 311 -9.13 4.83 16.30
CA LEU A 311 -10.24 4.08 16.89
C LEU A 311 -10.55 4.53 18.32
N HIS A 312 -9.52 4.94 19.08
CA HIS A 312 -9.69 5.46 20.43
C HIS A 312 -10.19 6.91 20.43
N TYR A 313 -9.48 7.83 19.77
CA TYR A 313 -9.71 9.28 19.88
C TYR A 313 -10.77 9.85 18.92
N ILE A 314 -11.24 9.09 17.93
CA ILE A 314 -12.13 9.58 16.89
C ILE A 314 -13.37 8.68 16.82
N TRP A 315 -14.50 9.16 17.33
CA TRP A 315 -15.70 8.32 17.44
C TRP A 315 -16.35 8.00 16.09
N ASP A 316 -16.18 8.86 15.09
CA ASP A 316 -16.73 8.65 13.75
C ASP A 316 -15.79 7.85 12.82
N TYR A 317 -14.68 7.32 13.36
CA TYR A 317 -13.78 6.42 12.67
C TYR A 317 -14.11 4.95 13.00
N ASN A 318 -14.72 4.26 12.04
CA ASN A 318 -15.13 2.85 12.20
C ASN A 318 -14.95 2.06 10.88
N PRO A 319 -13.70 1.75 10.50
CA PRO A 319 -13.39 0.97 9.31
C PRO A 319 -13.99 -0.44 9.39
N LYS A 320 -14.57 -0.91 8.28
CA LYS A 320 -15.26 -2.22 8.20
C LYS A 320 -14.38 -3.36 7.71
N ASN A 321 -13.17 -3.06 7.26
CA ASN A 321 -12.23 -3.98 6.62
C ASN A 321 -11.03 -4.36 7.49
N ILE A 322 -11.07 -4.04 8.79
CA ILE A 322 -10.03 -4.47 9.72
C ILE A 322 -10.06 -6.00 9.87
N PRO A 323 -8.91 -6.69 9.74
CA PRO A 323 -8.80 -8.12 10.02
C PRO A 323 -9.14 -8.43 11.48
N THR A 324 -10.05 -9.38 11.72
CA THR A 324 -10.60 -9.61 13.06
C THR A 324 -9.84 -10.68 13.83
N LYS A 325 -9.26 -11.68 13.16
CA LYS A 325 -8.59 -12.80 13.82
C LYS A 325 -7.22 -12.39 14.36
N SER A 326 -6.50 -11.58 13.59
CA SER A 326 -5.13 -11.14 13.87
C SER A 326 -5.05 -9.75 14.52
N PHE A 327 -6.19 -9.15 14.92
CA PHE A 327 -6.25 -7.77 15.38
C PHE A 327 -5.35 -7.48 16.60
N GLY A 328 -5.36 -8.36 17.60
CA GLY A 328 -4.50 -8.25 18.78
C GLY A 328 -3.01 -8.37 18.44
N ASP A 329 -2.65 -9.29 17.54
CA ASP A 329 -1.26 -9.50 17.11
C ASP A 329 -0.75 -8.31 16.29
N GLN A 330 -1.61 -7.73 15.44
CA GLN A 330 -1.30 -6.52 14.67
C GLN A 330 -1.08 -5.32 15.60
N PHE A 331 -1.89 -5.19 16.66
CA PHE A 331 -1.69 -4.17 17.69
C PHE A 331 -0.32 -4.32 18.37
N VAL A 332 0.04 -5.53 18.79
CA VAL A 332 1.36 -5.81 19.39
C VAL A 332 2.48 -5.46 18.42
N ARG A 333 2.41 -5.95 17.17
CA ARG A 333 3.41 -5.67 16.12
C ARG A 333 3.59 -4.18 15.87
N SER A 334 2.49 -3.42 15.87
CA SER A 334 2.53 -1.99 15.61
C SER A 334 3.22 -1.18 16.71
N LEU A 335 3.22 -1.67 17.96
CA LEU A 335 3.71 -0.91 19.12
C LEU A 335 5.00 -1.46 19.74
N GLN A 336 5.36 -2.71 19.49
CA GLN A 336 6.48 -3.39 20.19
C GLN A 336 7.85 -2.75 20.00
N ASN A 337 8.04 -1.94 18.95
CA ASN A 337 9.33 -1.32 18.64
C ASN A 337 9.55 0.04 19.36
N PHE A 338 8.53 0.57 20.03
CA PHE A 338 8.58 1.85 20.74
C PHE A 338 9.00 1.64 22.20
N LYS A 339 10.02 2.36 22.68
CA LYS A 339 10.56 2.19 24.04
C LYS A 339 9.63 2.69 25.15
N GLU A 340 8.70 3.57 24.80
CA GLU A 340 7.69 4.15 25.68
C GLU A 340 6.73 3.07 26.22
N PHE A 341 6.64 1.95 25.53
CA PHE A 341 5.74 0.83 25.82
C PHE A 341 6.52 -0.39 26.28
N LYS A 342 6.15 -0.93 27.45
CA LYS A 342 6.68 -2.21 27.91
C LYS A 342 5.98 -3.34 27.15
N SER A 343 6.74 -4.30 26.63
CA SER A 343 6.19 -5.43 25.86
C SER A 343 5.17 -6.27 26.65
N SER A 344 5.33 -6.37 27.98
CA SER A 344 4.36 -7.02 28.87
C SER A 344 3.00 -6.33 28.86
N ASP A 345 3.01 -5.00 28.88
CA ASP A 345 1.81 -4.18 29.01
C ASP A 345 1.04 -4.19 27.69
N ILE A 346 1.75 -4.10 26.55
CA ILE A 346 1.15 -4.23 25.21
C ILE A 346 0.48 -5.59 25.06
N ARG A 347 1.18 -6.69 25.38
CA ARG A 347 0.62 -8.05 25.24
C ARG A 347 -0.58 -8.27 26.16
N LYS A 348 -0.51 -7.78 27.40
CA LYS A 348 -1.63 -7.85 28.35
C LYS A 348 -2.84 -7.06 27.83
N TYR A 349 -2.63 -5.89 27.24
CA TYR A 349 -3.72 -5.11 26.67
C TYR A 349 -4.30 -5.75 25.39
N ALA A 350 -3.44 -6.37 24.57
CA ALA A 350 -3.80 -7.03 23.32
C ALA A 350 -4.63 -8.31 23.51
N GLN A 351 -4.65 -8.91 24.70
CA GLN A 351 -5.51 -10.05 25.02
C GLN A 351 -6.98 -9.66 24.84
N ASP A 352 -7.69 -10.44 24.01
CA ASP A 352 -9.09 -10.25 23.64
C ASP A 352 -9.39 -8.81 23.16
N LEU A 353 -8.45 -8.25 22.39
CA LEU A 353 -8.59 -6.90 21.87
C LEU A 353 -9.75 -6.83 20.87
N THR A 354 -10.67 -5.90 21.13
CA THR A 354 -11.78 -5.58 20.23
C THR A 354 -11.82 -4.07 19.99
N ILE A 355 -12.42 -3.66 18.87
CA ILE A 355 -12.63 -2.23 18.58
C ILE A 355 -13.41 -1.55 19.72
N ALA A 356 -14.43 -2.22 20.26
CA ALA A 356 -15.22 -1.71 21.37
C ALA A 356 -14.41 -1.54 22.67
N LYS A 357 -13.43 -2.41 22.93
CA LYS A 357 -12.50 -2.27 24.07
C LYS A 357 -11.68 -0.99 23.94
N ILE A 358 -11.13 -0.74 22.74
CA ILE A 358 -10.34 0.47 22.45
C ILE A 358 -11.19 1.74 22.58
N GLN A 359 -12.38 1.77 21.97
CA GLN A 359 -13.27 2.94 21.96
C GLN A 359 -13.77 3.35 23.35
N LYS A 360 -13.88 2.40 24.29
CA LYS A 360 -14.42 2.64 25.64
C LYS A 360 -13.33 2.91 26.69
N ASP A 361 -12.06 2.64 26.39
CA ASP A 361 -10.98 2.70 27.38
C ASP A 361 -10.40 4.12 27.57
N TRP A 362 -11.16 5.01 28.19
CA TRP A 362 -10.74 6.39 28.48
C TRP A 362 -10.10 6.58 29.87
N LYS A 363 -10.05 5.51 30.68
CA LYS A 363 -9.50 5.56 32.04
C LYS A 363 -8.03 5.15 32.09
N SER A 364 -7.58 4.37 31.11
CA SER A 364 -6.21 3.87 31.06
C SER A 364 -5.22 4.98 30.71
N ASP A 365 -4.07 4.99 31.38
CA ASP A 365 -2.93 5.83 31.01
C ASP A 365 -2.21 5.34 29.74
N PHE A 366 -2.58 4.17 29.22
CA PHE A 366 -1.98 3.59 28.02
C PHE A 366 -2.05 4.55 26.83
N TRP A 367 -3.23 5.10 26.55
CA TRP A 367 -3.50 5.94 25.39
C TRP A 367 -2.91 7.35 25.49
N LYS A 368 -2.44 7.75 26.68
CA LYS A 368 -1.78 9.04 26.91
C LYS A 368 -0.34 9.06 26.37
N LYS A 369 0.27 7.88 26.19
CA LYS A 369 1.57 7.73 25.54
C LYS A 369 1.36 7.76 24.04
N ILE A 370 2.08 8.60 23.31
CA ILE A 370 1.96 8.70 21.86
C ILE A 370 3.21 8.08 21.21
N PRO A 371 3.06 7.08 20.32
CA PRO A 371 4.18 6.59 19.54
C PRO A 371 4.67 7.64 18.53
N ASP A 372 5.98 7.74 18.34
CA ASP A 372 6.60 8.60 17.33
C ASP A 372 7.86 7.94 16.76
N GLU A 373 7.84 7.59 15.48
CA GLU A 373 8.95 6.89 14.81
C GLU A 373 10.21 7.73 14.66
N LEU A 374 10.06 9.06 14.58
CA LEU A 374 11.19 9.98 14.38
C LEU A 374 11.80 10.41 15.70
N GLU A 375 11.07 10.36 16.81
CA GLU A 375 11.54 10.87 18.10
C GLU A 375 12.88 10.25 18.52
N GLU A 376 13.02 8.92 18.41
CA GLU A 376 14.29 8.26 18.74
C GLU A 376 15.43 8.61 17.77
N ILE A 377 15.10 8.77 16.49
CA ILE A 377 16.05 9.08 15.42
C ILE A 377 16.62 10.47 15.65
N ILE A 378 15.73 11.43 15.90
CA ILE A 378 16.04 12.82 16.21
C ILE A 378 16.85 12.94 17.50
N LYS A 379 16.47 12.22 18.58
CA LYS A 379 17.23 12.21 19.83
C LYS A 379 18.68 11.74 19.62
N LYS A 380 18.92 10.80 18.71
CA LYS A 380 20.27 10.31 18.38
C LYS A 380 21.03 11.25 17.45
N ASN A 381 20.34 11.95 16.55
CA ASN A 381 20.95 12.89 15.63
C ASN A 381 20.08 14.16 15.46
N PRO A 382 20.26 15.19 16.31
CA PRO A 382 19.45 16.40 16.26
C PRO A 382 19.62 17.23 14.99
N ASN A 383 20.70 17.01 14.23
CA ASN A 383 21.02 17.76 13.01
C ASN A 383 20.47 17.11 11.74
N ILE A 384 19.61 16.09 11.87
CA ILE A 384 19.10 15.32 10.73
C ILE A 384 18.01 16.03 9.94
#